data_AF-A0A2T6D6U5-F1
#
_entry.id   AF-A0A2T6D6U5-F1
#
_cell.length_a   1.000
_cell.length_b   1.000
_cell.length_c   1.000
_cell.angle_alpha   90.00
_cell.angle_beta   90.00
_cell.angle_gamma   90.00
#
_symmetry.space_group_name_H-M   'P 1'
#
loop_
_entity.id
_entity.type
_entity.pdbx_description
1 polymer ?
#
loop_
_entity_poly.entity_id
_entity_poly.type
_entity_poly.pdbx_seq_one_letter_code
_entity_poly.pdbx_strand_id
1 'polypeptide(L)'
;MNEAEDSLTPYTFDVANDRTPQDPTASPFRVVVDPAMRQRLRRALIALIENHDDQLAKHFAEGRLALDSYKEYIEIFARSLRETMDTKEGVDYLLRSCGFDIKPEEINLQPETRWK
;
A
#
# COMPACT_ATOMS: atom_id res chain seq x y z
N MET A 1 1.79 30.00 28.40
CA MET A 1 1.30 29.60 27.07
C MET A 1 2.19 28.44 26.67
N ASN A 2 1.73 27.20 26.90
CA ASN A 2 2.54 26.01 26.65
C ASN A 2 2.15 25.45 25.29
N GLU A 3 3.10 25.50 24.36
CA GLU A 3 3.06 24.79 23.09
C GLU A 3 3.16 23.30 23.38
N ALA A 4 2.14 22.53 23.01
CA ALA A 4 2.19 21.08 23.07
C ALA A 4 2.90 20.59 21.81
N GLU A 5 4.12 20.08 21.98
CA GLU A 5 4.88 19.37 20.96
C GLU A 5 4.08 18.13 20.50
N ASP A 6 3.70 18.15 19.22
CA ASP A 6 3.07 17.05 18.51
C ASP A 6 4.10 15.92 18.34
N SER A 7 4.16 15.05 19.34
CA SER A 7 5.03 13.88 19.33
C SER A 7 4.42 12.79 18.44
N LEU A 8 4.80 12.82 17.16
CA LEU A 8 4.57 11.72 16.24
C LEU A 8 5.30 10.47 16.76
N THR A 9 4.58 9.64 17.52
CA THR A 9 5.08 8.34 17.95
C THR A 9 5.38 7.48 16.73
N PRO A 10 6.57 6.87 16.62
CA PRO A 10 6.83 5.89 15.58
C PRO A 10 5.89 4.70 15.82
N TYR A 11 5.11 4.33 14.81
CA TYR A 11 4.18 3.21 14.89
C TYR A 11 4.95 1.88 14.88
N THR A 12 5.50 1.50 16.03
CA THR A 12 6.11 0.17 16.22
C THR A 12 5.01 -0.84 16.48
N PHE A 13 4.66 -1.61 15.44
CA PHE A 13 3.72 -2.72 15.55
C PHE A 13 4.50 -4.00 15.88
N ASP A 14 4.37 -4.47 17.12
CA ASP A 14 5.10 -5.64 17.61
C ASP A 14 4.36 -6.95 17.26
N VAL A 15 4.91 -7.70 16.30
CA VAL A 15 4.27 -8.87 15.66
C VAL A 15 4.29 -10.11 16.57
N ALA A 16 5.15 -10.14 17.59
CA ALA A 16 5.34 -11.34 18.41
C ALA A 16 4.19 -11.61 19.40
N ASN A 17 3.36 -10.60 19.71
CA ASN A 17 2.41 -10.68 20.83
C ASN A 17 0.96 -10.98 20.43
N ASP A 18 0.62 -11.03 19.14
CA ASP A 18 -0.76 -11.30 18.69
C ASP A 18 -1.02 -12.81 18.47
N ARG A 19 -0.68 -13.60 19.48
CA ARG A 19 -1.08 -15.02 19.59
C ARG A 19 -2.23 -15.17 20.58
N THR A 20 -3.20 -14.27 20.51
CA THR A 20 -4.42 -14.40 21.32
C THR A 20 -5.27 -15.57 20.78
N PRO A 21 -5.78 -16.47 21.65
CA PRO A 21 -6.72 -17.51 21.25
C PRO A 21 -7.90 -16.87 20.52
N GLN A 22 -8.16 -17.31 19.28
CA GLN A 22 -9.12 -16.68 18.39
C GLN A 22 -10.55 -16.94 18.86
N ASP A 23 -11.26 -15.87 19.21
CA ASP A 23 -12.69 -15.92 19.50
C ASP A 23 -13.47 -16.29 18.22
N PRO A 24 -14.22 -17.41 18.19
CA PRO A 24 -15.00 -17.84 17.03
C PRO A 24 -16.14 -16.87 16.68
N THR A 25 -16.40 -15.84 17.49
CA THR A 25 -17.35 -14.75 17.19
C THR A 25 -16.69 -13.53 16.54
N ALA A 26 -15.37 -13.52 16.38
CA ALA A 26 -14.65 -12.44 15.72
C ALA A 26 -15.06 -12.35 14.23
N SER A 27 -15.30 -11.12 13.76
CA SER A 27 -15.70 -10.78 12.39
C SER A 27 -15.08 -11.71 11.33
N PRO A 28 -15.87 -12.24 10.37
CA PRO A 28 -15.39 -13.20 9.36
C PRO A 28 -14.24 -12.65 8.51
N PHE A 29 -14.05 -11.32 8.45
CA PHE A 29 -12.88 -10.70 7.81
C PHE A 29 -11.54 -11.03 8.49
N ARG A 30 -11.53 -11.39 9.78
CA ARG A 30 -10.32 -11.85 10.48
C ARG A 30 -10.06 -13.34 10.26
N VAL A 31 -11.11 -14.12 9.98
CA VAL A 31 -11.03 -15.56 9.73
C VAL A 31 -10.68 -15.88 8.27
N VAL A 32 -11.14 -15.06 7.32
CA VAL A 32 -11.00 -15.31 5.87
C VAL A 32 -9.67 -14.84 5.29
N VAL A 33 -8.96 -13.92 5.96
CA VAL A 33 -7.71 -13.33 5.44
C VAL A 33 -6.53 -13.71 6.34
N ASP A 34 -5.66 -14.58 5.83
CA ASP A 34 -4.41 -15.01 6.50
C ASP A 34 -3.61 -13.79 7.02
N PRO A 35 -3.33 -13.70 8.35
CA PRO A 35 -2.53 -12.63 8.93
C PRO A 35 -1.15 -12.46 8.28
N ALA A 36 -0.50 -13.56 7.89
CA ALA A 36 0.82 -13.52 7.26
C ALA A 36 0.72 -12.91 5.84
N MET A 37 -0.28 -13.31 5.06
CA MET A 37 -0.56 -12.69 3.76
C MET A 37 -0.84 -11.18 3.92
N ARG A 38 -1.65 -10.78 4.91
CA ARG A 38 -1.92 -9.36 5.18
C ARG A 38 -0.65 -8.57 5.50
N GLN A 39 0.29 -9.18 6.22
CA GLN A 39 1.57 -8.54 6.52
C GLN A 39 2.44 -8.38 5.26
N ARG A 40 2.49 -9.40 4.40
CA ARG A 40 3.20 -9.32 3.11
C ARG A 40 2.61 -8.21 2.23
N LEU A 41 1.29 -8.15 2.12
CA LEU A 41 0.60 -7.11 1.36
C LEU A 41 0.96 -5.70 1.85
N ARG A 42 0.94 -5.47 3.16
CA ARG A 42 1.32 -4.16 3.73
C ARG A 42 2.75 -3.78 3.40
N ARG A 43 3.70 -4.72 3.54
CA ARG A 43 5.11 -4.48 3.19
C ARG A 43 5.27 -4.14 1.70
N ALA A 44 4.57 -4.87 0.84
CA ALA A 44 4.59 -4.63 -0.61
C ALA A 44 4.06 -3.23 -0.96
N LEU A 45 2.97 -2.80 -0.31
CA LEU A 45 2.39 -1.47 -0.49
C LEU A 45 3.31 -0.36 0.01
N ILE A 46 3.97 -0.54 1.16
CA ILE A 46 4.95 0.44 1.67
C ILE A 46 6.12 0.56 0.69
N ALA A 47 6.69 -0.56 0.24
CA ALA A 47 7.77 -0.54 -0.75
C ALA A 47 7.35 0.10 -2.07
N LEU A 48 6.10 -0.08 -2.50
CA LEU A 48 5.56 0.58 -3.69
C LEU A 48 5.49 2.10 -3.48
N ILE A 49 4.97 2.55 -2.34
CA ILE A 49 4.89 3.97 -1.95
C ILE A 49 6.29 4.60 -1.96
N GLU A 50 7.27 3.97 -1.30
CA GLU A 50 8.67 4.44 -1.25
C GLU A 50 9.27 4.53 -2.66
N ASN A 51 9.06 3.51 -3.51
CA ASN A 51 9.54 3.53 -4.88
C ASN A 51 8.90 4.63 -5.75
N HIS A 52 7.64 4.99 -5.51
CA HIS A 52 7.01 6.12 -6.19
C HIS A 52 7.58 7.47 -5.70
N ASP A 53 7.87 7.59 -4.42
CA ASP A 53 8.47 8.80 -3.84
C ASP A 53 9.87 9.04 -4.42
N ASP A 54 10.71 8.00 -4.43
CA ASP A 54 12.05 8.03 -5.02
C ASP A 54 12.03 8.41 -6.52
N GLN A 55 11.06 7.89 -7.27
CA GLN A 55 10.91 8.24 -8.69
C GLN A 55 10.52 9.71 -8.89
N LEU A 56 9.60 10.24 -8.08
CA LEU A 56 9.25 11.66 -8.15
C LEU A 56 10.44 12.54 -7.78
N ALA A 57 11.17 12.19 -6.72
CA ALA A 57 12.40 12.89 -6.33
C ALA A 57 13.42 12.90 -7.47
N LYS A 58 13.60 11.76 -8.15
CA LYS A 58 14.47 11.66 -9.33
C LYS A 58 14.00 12.53 -10.49
N HIS A 59 12.71 12.50 -10.83
CA HIS A 59 12.17 13.33 -11.91
C HIS A 59 12.30 14.83 -11.61
N PHE A 60 12.12 15.24 -10.36
CA PHE A 60 12.33 16.61 -9.92
C PHE A 60 13.81 17.01 -10.03
N ALA A 61 14.73 16.17 -9.53
CA ALA A 61 16.17 16.43 -9.59
C ALA A 61 16.71 16.55 -11.04
N GLU A 62 16.11 15.83 -11.98
CA GLU A 62 16.45 15.88 -13.40
C GLU A 62 15.75 17.03 -14.15
N GLY A 63 14.95 17.86 -13.47
CA GLY A 63 14.19 18.94 -14.09
C GLY A 63 13.03 18.49 -14.99
N ARG A 64 12.65 17.20 -14.91
CA ARG A 64 11.53 16.61 -15.67
C ARG A 64 10.17 16.82 -14.97
N LEU A 65 10.20 17.26 -13.72
CA LEU A 65 9.03 17.55 -12.90
C LEU A 65 9.24 18.90 -12.21
N ALA A 66 8.26 19.79 -12.30
CA ALA A 66 8.17 20.98 -11.46
C ALA A 66 7.18 20.71 -10.32
N LEU A 67 7.49 21.18 -9.12
CA LEU A 67 6.61 21.08 -7.96
C LEU A 67 6.56 22.47 -7.31
N ASP A 68 5.41 23.13 -7.45
CA ASP A 68 5.21 24.49 -6.95
C ASP A 68 4.66 24.49 -5.50
N SER A 69 4.19 23.34 -5.01
CA SER A 69 3.68 23.19 -3.63
C SER A 69 3.58 21.75 -3.14
N TYR A 70 3.45 21.57 -1.81
CA TYR A 70 3.13 20.27 -1.21
C TYR A 70 1.81 19.67 -1.69
N LYS A 71 0.82 20.52 -2.01
CA LYS A 71 -0.45 20.07 -2.59
C LYS A 71 -0.22 19.37 -3.93
N GLU A 72 0.58 19.98 -4.81
CA GLU A 72 0.87 19.42 -6.13
C GLU A 72 1.63 18.11 -6.04
N TYR A 73 2.61 18.02 -5.14
CA TYR A 73 3.30 16.76 -4.85
C TYR A 73 2.31 15.64 -4.48
N ILE A 74 1.38 15.90 -3.55
CA ILE A 74 0.38 14.90 -3.12
C ILE A 74 -0.53 14.50 -4.30
N GLU A 75 -0.97 15.45 -5.12
CA GLU A 75 -1.83 15.19 -6.28
C GLU A 75 -1.14 14.32 -7.33
N ILE A 76 0.13 14.58 -7.62
CA ILE A 76 0.94 13.81 -8.57
C ILE A 76 1.23 12.42 -8.03
N PHE A 77 1.65 12.34 -6.76
CA PHE A 77 1.92 11.06 -6.10
C PHE A 77 0.70 10.14 -6.06
N ALA A 78 -0.46 10.66 -5.62
CA ALA A 78 -1.70 9.90 -5.56
C ALA A 78 -2.15 9.43 -6.95
N ARG A 79 -1.97 10.27 -7.97
CA ARG A 79 -2.27 9.90 -9.36
C ARG A 79 -1.36 8.79 -9.87
N SER A 80 -0.05 8.91 -9.64
CA SER A 80 0.95 7.93 -10.06
C SER A 80 0.71 6.54 -9.45
N LEU A 81 0.38 6.50 -8.15
CA LEU A 81 -0.01 5.27 -7.47
C LEU A 81 -1.29 4.67 -8.07
N ARG A 82 -2.33 5.49 -8.27
CA ARG A 82 -3.59 5.03 -8.85
C ARG A 82 -3.39 4.43 -10.24
N GLU A 83 -2.64 5.12 -11.09
CA GLU A 83 -2.34 4.67 -12.45
C GLU A 83 -1.58 3.34 -12.44
N THR A 84 -0.62 3.18 -11.54
CA THR A 84 0.10 1.90 -11.38
C THR A 84 -0.83 0.78 -10.91
N MET A 85 -1.72 1.07 -9.96
CA MET A 85 -2.67 0.08 -9.44
C MET A 85 -3.84 -0.22 -10.39
N ASP A 86 -3.98 0.54 -11.47
CA ASP A 86 -4.97 0.31 -12.54
C ASP A 86 -4.40 -0.56 -13.67
N THR A 87 -3.17 -1.07 -13.54
CA THR A 87 -2.54 -1.98 -14.51
C THR A 87 -2.44 -3.39 -13.98
N LYS A 88 -2.30 -4.36 -14.90
CA LYS A 88 -2.12 -5.78 -14.54
C LYS A 88 -0.80 -5.98 -13.84
N GLU A 89 0.23 -5.26 -14.27
CA GLU A 89 1.59 -5.29 -13.74
C GLU A 89 1.64 -4.81 -12.28
N GLY A 90 0.94 -3.72 -11.95
CA GLY A 90 0.89 -3.23 -10.57
C GLY A 90 0.17 -4.20 -9.63
N VAL A 91 -0.92 -4.81 -10.10
CA VAL A 91 -1.64 -5.84 -9.33
C VAL A 91 -0.82 -7.14 -9.22
N ASP A 92 -0.15 -7.56 -10.30
CA ASP A 92 0.75 -8.73 -10.32
C ASP A 92 1.87 -8.58 -9.29
N TYR A 93 2.48 -7.39 -9.20
CA TYR A 93 3.50 -7.10 -8.19
C TYR A 93 2.99 -7.38 -6.76
N LEU A 94 1.77 -6.93 -6.42
CA LEU A 94 1.20 -7.20 -5.09
C LEU A 94 0.88 -8.68 -4.88
N LEU A 95 0.33 -9.35 -5.89
CA LEU A 95 0.00 -10.78 -5.86
C LEU A 95 1.27 -11.63 -5.62
N ARG A 96 2.32 -11.40 -6.40
CA ARG A 96 3.62 -12.07 -6.23
C ARG A 96 4.24 -11.79 -4.87
N SER A 97 4.18 -10.54 -4.41
CA SER A 97 4.69 -10.16 -3.08
C SER A 97 3.95 -10.87 -1.94
N CYS A 98 2.69 -11.27 -2.17
CA CYS A 98 1.89 -12.05 -1.23
C CYS A 98 2.09 -13.57 -1.35
N GLY A 99 2.82 -14.04 -2.37
CA GLY A 99 3.12 -15.44 -2.63
C GLY A 99 2.21 -16.13 -3.66
N PHE A 100 1.44 -15.36 -4.43
CA PHE A 100 0.65 -15.90 -5.53
C PHE A 100 1.48 -15.98 -6.82
N ASP A 101 1.34 -17.07 -7.56
CA ASP A 101 1.88 -17.23 -8.91
C ASP A 101 0.70 -17.31 -9.89
N ILE A 102 0.35 -16.16 -10.46
CA ILE A 102 -0.81 -15.99 -11.34
C ILE A 102 -0.31 -15.40 -12.65
N LYS A 103 -0.88 -15.84 -13.77
CA LYS A 103 -0.50 -15.27 -15.06
C LYS A 103 -1.15 -13.89 -15.24
N PRO A 104 -0.47 -12.91 -15.87
CA PRO A 104 -1.03 -11.57 -16.05
C PRO A 104 -2.40 -11.55 -16.75
N GLU A 105 -2.68 -12.52 -17.63
CA GLU A 105 -3.95 -12.59 -18.35
C GLU A 105 -5.14 -12.86 -17.41
N GLU A 106 -4.91 -13.56 -16.30
CA GLU A 106 -5.90 -13.94 -15.29
C GLU A 106 -6.19 -12.81 -14.28
N ILE A 107 -5.35 -11.77 -14.26
CA ILE A 107 -5.55 -10.60 -13.40
C ILE A 107 -6.76 -9.82 -13.89
N ASN A 108 -7.73 -9.71 -13.00
CA ASN A 108 -8.99 -9.03 -13.25
C ASN A 108 -8.94 -7.57 -12.77
N LEU A 109 -9.03 -6.64 -13.71
CA LEU A 109 -9.09 -5.20 -13.45
C LEU A 109 -10.52 -4.63 -13.56
N GLN A 110 -11.50 -5.45 -13.94
CA GLN A 110 -12.85 -4.99 -14.27
C GLN A 110 -13.60 -4.50 -13.01
N PRO A 111 -13.96 -3.20 -12.93
CA PRO A 111 -14.63 -2.62 -11.76
C PRO A 111 -15.97 -3.29 -11.43
N GLU A 112 -16.70 -3.74 -12.44
CA GLU A 112 -18.01 -4.42 -12.34
C GLU A 112 -17.96 -5.75 -11.60
N THR A 113 -16.78 -6.35 -11.46
CA THR A 113 -16.59 -7.61 -10.72
C THR A 113 -16.32 -7.39 -9.22
N ARG A 114 -16.21 -6.12 -8.78
CA ARG A 114 -15.80 -5.74 -7.43
C ARG A 114 -16.86 -6.04 -6.36
N TRP A 115 -18.14 -6.06 -6.72
CA TRP A 115 -19.24 -6.25 -5.78
C TRP A 115 -20.29 -7.20 -6.35
N LYS A 116 -20.62 -8.26 -5.61
CA LYS A 116 -21.79 -9.12 -5.79
C LYS A 116 -22.56 -9.20 -4.50
#